data_AF-A0A5M3WPQ3-F1
#
_entry.id   AF-A0A5M3WPQ3-F1
#
_cell.length_a   1.000
_cell.length_b   1.000
_cell.length_c   1.000
_cell.angle_alpha   90.00
_cell.angle_beta   90.00
_cell.angle_gamma   90.00
#
_symmetry.space_group_name_H-M   'P 1'
#
loop_
_entity.id
_entity.type
_entity.pdbx_description
1 polymer ?
#
loop_
_entity_poly.entity_id
_entity_poly.type
_entity_poly.pdbx_seq_one_letter_code
_entity_poly.pdbx_strand_id
1 'polypeptide(L)'
;MSAEAALERRYRSLLRAYPKVYRDWHGEELVTTLMAASDPQTRRPPLREAIALIVGGFAARARNARATGAPWWADGLHLGVLAVATTTFAMKIEMLPHLIRPIWTLGAIVLMVAIIRGWVRLALPLALIAAIESSRFLVFRGDALRVADFGPAYVEVSSMMPFWVIAAGLAVLAVRPGKGLPARSWLWLLVPAFCWGLQFAVGLSYVEYLPWLLSRAGVEVLVLGAVLWATVAIRDARWALAAAIYLIPGLTYLGANLSMHGRKGFAYWGLLTLLVISSFIVAQRTREKV
;
A
#
# COMPACT_ATOMS: atom_id res chain seq x y z
N MET A 1 -33.91 2.97 -29.65
CA MET A 1 -32.78 2.08 -29.31
C MET A 1 -33.34 0.73 -28.91
N SER A 2 -32.98 -0.37 -29.59
CA SER A 2 -33.41 -1.71 -29.18
C SER A 2 -32.81 -2.07 -27.81
N ALA A 3 -33.51 -2.94 -27.05
CA ALA A 3 -33.03 -3.42 -25.76
C ALA A 3 -31.65 -4.09 -25.88
N GLU A 4 -31.45 -4.83 -26.97
CA GLU A 4 -30.20 -5.49 -27.35
C GLU A 4 -29.04 -4.49 -27.52
N ALA A 5 -29.24 -3.41 -28.29
CA ALA A 5 -28.24 -2.36 -28.49
C ALA A 5 -27.95 -1.56 -27.20
N ALA A 6 -28.86 -1.59 -26.21
CA ALA A 6 -28.62 -1.00 -24.90
C ALA A 6 -27.80 -1.94 -23.99
N LEU A 7 -28.05 -3.26 -24.05
CA LEU A 7 -27.30 -4.27 -23.33
C LEU A 7 -25.86 -4.37 -23.83
N GLU A 8 -25.66 -4.44 -25.15
CA GLU A 8 -24.33 -4.51 -25.77
C GLU A 8 -23.46 -3.31 -25.34
N ARG A 9 -24.03 -2.10 -25.37
CA ARG A 9 -23.34 -0.89 -24.89
C ARG A 9 -22.92 -0.99 -23.42
N ARG A 10 -23.73 -1.61 -22.57
CA ARG A 10 -23.38 -1.83 -21.15
C ARG A 10 -22.22 -2.81 -21.02
N TYR A 11 -22.21 -3.92 -21.76
CA TYR A 11 -21.08 -4.85 -21.77
C TYR A 11 -19.80 -4.17 -22.28
N ARG A 12 -19.87 -3.42 -23.39
CA ARG A 12 -18.72 -2.64 -23.89
C ARG A 12 -18.21 -1.62 -22.86
N SER A 13 -19.11 -1.02 -22.09
CA SER A 13 -18.74 -0.10 -20.99
C SER A 13 -18.03 -0.85 -19.85
N LEU A 14 -18.56 -2.01 -19.43
CA LEU A 14 -17.93 -2.86 -18.41
C LEU A 14 -16.55 -3.35 -18.85
N LEU A 15 -16.40 -3.72 -20.12
CA LEU A 15 -15.12 -4.15 -20.67
C LEU A 15 -14.05 -3.07 -20.62
N ARG A 16 -14.37 -1.78 -20.46
CA ARG A 16 -13.36 -0.72 -20.23
C ARG A 16 -12.49 -0.99 -18.99
N ALA A 17 -12.94 -1.84 -18.06
CA ALA A 17 -12.13 -2.34 -16.96
C ALA A 17 -10.89 -3.12 -17.45
N TYR A 18 -10.91 -3.73 -18.64
CA TYR A 18 -9.77 -4.43 -19.23
C TYR A 18 -8.74 -3.47 -19.86
N PRO A 19 -7.45 -3.85 -19.93
CA PRO A 19 -6.42 -3.08 -20.65
C PRO A 19 -6.83 -2.80 -22.10
N LYS A 20 -6.42 -1.65 -22.65
CA LYS A 20 -6.73 -1.27 -24.04
C LYS A 20 -6.30 -2.37 -25.02
N VAL A 21 -5.05 -2.81 -24.94
CA VAL A 21 -4.51 -3.90 -25.78
C VAL A 21 -5.38 -5.17 -25.68
N TYR A 22 -5.80 -5.57 -24.48
CA TYR A 22 -6.64 -6.76 -24.34
C TYR A 22 -8.02 -6.60 -25.00
N ARG A 23 -8.63 -5.41 -24.87
CA ARG A 23 -9.90 -5.09 -25.51
C ARG A 23 -9.79 -5.04 -27.03
N ASP A 24 -8.68 -4.54 -27.56
CA ASP A 24 -8.47 -4.44 -28.99
C ASP A 24 -8.37 -5.84 -29.64
N TRP A 25 -7.89 -6.84 -28.90
CA TRP A 25 -7.71 -8.22 -29.40
C TRP A 25 -8.91 -9.14 -29.10
N HIS A 26 -9.52 -9.05 -27.92
CA HIS A 26 -10.57 -9.98 -27.46
C HIS A 26 -11.91 -9.31 -27.16
N GLY A 27 -12.01 -7.98 -27.30
CA GLY A 27 -13.20 -7.23 -26.89
C GLY A 27 -14.46 -7.64 -27.64
N GLU A 28 -14.39 -7.76 -28.97
CA GLU A 28 -15.54 -8.18 -29.78
C GLU A 28 -15.97 -9.61 -29.46
N GLU A 29 -15.03 -10.55 -29.40
CA GLU A 29 -15.29 -11.95 -29.06
C GLU A 29 -15.98 -12.07 -27.69
N LEU A 30 -15.52 -11.31 -26.70
CA LEU A 30 -16.15 -11.29 -25.37
C LEU A 30 -17.57 -10.72 -25.43
N VAL A 31 -17.79 -9.60 -26.13
CA VAL A 31 -19.15 -9.03 -26.26
C VAL A 31 -20.08 -10.01 -26.96
N THR A 32 -19.66 -10.60 -28.08
CA THR A 32 -20.45 -11.60 -28.81
C THR A 32 -20.81 -12.78 -27.93
N THR A 33 -19.84 -13.30 -27.16
CA THR A 33 -20.06 -14.42 -26.24
C THR A 33 -21.05 -14.06 -25.12
N LEU A 34 -20.92 -12.88 -24.50
CA LEU A 34 -21.81 -12.42 -23.43
C LEU A 34 -23.23 -12.16 -23.95
N MET A 35 -23.36 -11.61 -25.16
CA MET A 35 -24.65 -11.41 -25.82
C MET A 35 -25.31 -12.74 -26.18
N ALA A 36 -24.57 -13.71 -26.71
CA ALA A 36 -25.08 -15.05 -27.03
C ALA A 36 -25.54 -15.83 -25.79
N ALA A 37 -24.89 -15.60 -24.63
CA ALA A 37 -25.28 -16.23 -23.37
C ALA A 37 -26.43 -15.51 -22.64
N SER A 38 -26.79 -14.29 -23.06
CA SER A 38 -27.84 -13.49 -22.42
C SER A 38 -29.23 -13.85 -22.99
N ASP A 39 -30.25 -13.92 -22.12
CA ASP A 39 -31.64 -14.11 -22.56
C ASP A 39 -32.08 -12.89 -23.42
N PRO A 40 -32.77 -13.09 -24.57
CA PRO A 40 -33.27 -12.03 -25.44
C PRO A 40 -34.09 -10.93 -24.75
N GLN A 41 -34.72 -11.23 -23.60
CA GLN A 41 -35.52 -10.27 -22.83
C GLN A 41 -34.68 -9.43 -21.85
N THR A 42 -33.41 -9.78 -21.64
CA THR A 42 -32.52 -9.14 -20.68
C THR A 42 -32.13 -7.74 -21.13
N ARG A 43 -32.46 -6.72 -20.31
CA ARG A 43 -32.13 -5.31 -20.61
C ARG A 43 -30.88 -4.80 -19.90
N ARG A 44 -30.36 -5.56 -18.92
CA ARG A 44 -29.20 -5.19 -18.10
C ARG A 44 -28.35 -6.42 -17.79
N PRO A 45 -27.01 -6.30 -17.76
CA PRO A 45 -26.15 -7.40 -17.33
C PRO A 45 -26.53 -7.86 -15.93
N PRO A 46 -26.58 -9.17 -15.66
CA PRO A 46 -26.79 -9.66 -14.31
C PRO A 46 -25.64 -9.19 -13.42
N LEU A 47 -25.95 -8.81 -12.17
CA LEU A 47 -25.00 -8.16 -11.26
C LEU A 47 -23.73 -9.01 -11.07
N ARG A 48 -23.88 -10.33 -10.94
CA ARG A 48 -22.77 -11.28 -10.80
C ARG A 48 -21.81 -11.23 -11.99
N GLU A 49 -22.32 -11.13 -13.21
CA GLU A 49 -21.53 -11.08 -14.44
C GLU A 49 -20.84 -9.72 -14.60
N ALA A 50 -21.54 -8.63 -14.29
CA ALA A 50 -20.94 -7.31 -14.26
C ALA A 50 -19.77 -7.23 -13.26
N ILE A 51 -19.95 -7.78 -12.06
CA ILE A 51 -18.89 -7.89 -11.06
C ILE A 51 -17.75 -8.75 -11.61
N ALA A 52 -18.02 -9.93 -12.17
CA ALA A 52 -17.00 -10.82 -12.72
C ALA A 52 -16.15 -10.15 -13.82
N LEU A 53 -16.78 -9.38 -14.72
CA LEU A 53 -16.08 -8.63 -15.77
C LEU A 53 -15.21 -7.52 -15.21
N ILE A 54 -15.71 -6.77 -14.22
CA ILE A 54 -14.93 -5.73 -13.54
C ILE A 54 -13.73 -6.36 -12.83
N VAL A 55 -13.95 -7.43 -12.05
CA VAL A 55 -12.88 -8.18 -11.36
C VAL A 55 -11.83 -8.68 -12.36
N GLY A 56 -12.27 -9.33 -13.44
CA GLY A 56 -11.40 -9.87 -14.48
C GLY A 56 -10.58 -8.79 -15.19
N GLY A 57 -11.20 -7.64 -15.48
CA GLY A 57 -10.54 -6.50 -16.09
C GLY A 57 -9.47 -5.88 -15.20
N PHE A 58 -9.77 -5.65 -13.92
CA PHE A 58 -8.79 -5.19 -12.93
C PHE A 58 -7.65 -6.20 -12.77
N ALA A 59 -7.96 -7.49 -12.72
CA ALA A 59 -6.95 -8.53 -12.61
C ALA A 59 -6.03 -8.57 -13.85
N ALA A 60 -6.58 -8.42 -15.05
CA ALA A 60 -5.81 -8.31 -16.29
C ALA A 60 -4.91 -7.06 -16.29
N ARG A 61 -5.41 -5.89 -15.84
CA ARG A 61 -4.59 -4.69 -15.67
C ARG A 61 -3.47 -4.88 -14.66
N ALA A 62 -3.75 -5.46 -13.52
CA ALA A 62 -2.75 -5.71 -12.50
C ALA A 62 -1.66 -6.69 -12.97
N ARG A 63 -2.03 -7.72 -13.74
CA ARG A 63 -1.07 -8.63 -14.40
C ARG A 63 -0.22 -7.90 -15.44
N ASN A 64 -0.83 -7.06 -16.28
CA ASN A 64 -0.09 -6.26 -17.28
C ASN A 64 0.79 -5.18 -16.65
N ALA A 65 0.42 -4.66 -15.47
CA ALA A 65 1.22 -3.71 -14.72
C ALA A 65 2.44 -4.34 -14.03
N ARG A 66 2.64 -5.65 -14.15
CA ARG A 66 3.84 -6.32 -13.64
C ARG A 66 5.06 -5.73 -14.33
N ALA A 67 5.95 -5.14 -13.54
CA ALA A 67 7.21 -4.64 -14.04
C ALA A 67 8.00 -5.77 -14.70
N THR A 68 8.28 -5.62 -15.99
CA THR A 68 9.05 -6.56 -16.77
C THR A 68 10.46 -6.66 -16.19
N GLY A 69 10.73 -7.73 -15.44
CA GLY A 69 12.07 -8.07 -14.94
C GLY A 69 12.31 -8.01 -13.43
N ALA A 70 11.34 -7.60 -12.61
CA ALA A 70 11.44 -7.73 -11.15
C ALA A 70 10.79 -9.04 -10.66
N PRO A 71 11.47 -9.84 -9.80
CA PRO A 71 10.85 -10.93 -9.06
C PRO A 71 9.66 -10.41 -8.26
N TRP A 72 8.60 -11.23 -8.15
CA TRP A 72 7.38 -10.89 -7.43
C TRP A 72 7.65 -10.43 -5.98
N TRP A 73 8.65 -11.03 -5.31
CA TRP A 73 8.99 -10.71 -3.93
C TRP A 73 9.66 -9.33 -3.82
N ALA A 74 10.47 -8.95 -4.82
CA ALA A 74 11.14 -7.66 -4.84
C ALA A 74 10.13 -6.54 -5.14
N ASP A 75 9.19 -6.81 -6.05
CA ASP A 75 8.06 -5.92 -6.36
C ASP A 75 7.18 -5.71 -5.11
N GLY A 76 6.81 -6.80 -4.41
CA GLY A 76 6.01 -6.77 -3.20
C GLY A 76 6.73 -6.11 -2.01
N LEU A 77 8.02 -6.39 -1.80
CA LEU A 77 8.82 -5.74 -0.76
C LEU A 77 8.93 -4.23 -1.01
N HIS A 78 9.19 -3.82 -2.24
CA HIS A 78 9.25 -2.41 -2.60
C HIS A 78 7.91 -1.70 -2.38
N LEU A 79 6.80 -2.36 -2.73
CA LEU A 79 5.46 -1.85 -2.48
C LEU A 79 5.17 -1.73 -0.97
N GLY A 80 5.59 -2.71 -0.17
CA GLY A 80 5.47 -2.68 1.29
C GLY A 80 6.29 -1.55 1.91
N VAL A 81 7.56 -1.40 1.50
CA VAL A 81 8.43 -0.29 1.92
C VAL A 81 7.82 1.06 1.56
N LEU A 82 7.29 1.20 0.34
CA LEU A 82 6.61 2.42 -0.08
C LEU A 82 5.37 2.70 0.77
N ALA A 83 4.55 1.69 1.07
CA ALA A 83 3.38 1.84 1.94
C ALA A 83 3.78 2.31 3.35
N VAL A 84 4.80 1.68 3.96
CA VAL A 84 5.33 2.09 5.26
C VAL A 84 5.88 3.52 5.22
N ALA A 85 6.70 3.86 4.22
CA ALA A 85 7.24 5.21 4.07
C ALA A 85 6.14 6.26 3.94
N THR A 86 5.13 5.96 3.14
CA THR A 86 3.99 6.85 2.87
C THR A 86 3.17 7.13 4.12
N THR A 87 2.82 6.11 4.89
CA THR A 87 2.08 6.31 6.14
C THR A 87 2.93 6.93 7.24
N THR A 88 4.21 6.57 7.31
CA THR A 88 5.17 7.17 8.26
C THR A 88 5.29 8.67 8.05
N PHE A 89 5.49 9.10 6.80
CA PHE A 89 5.61 10.53 6.48
C PHE A 89 4.28 11.28 6.59
N ALA A 90 3.17 10.65 6.25
CA ALA A 90 1.84 11.21 6.46
C ALA A 90 1.52 11.49 7.94
N MET A 91 2.03 10.65 8.85
CA MET A 91 1.70 10.74 10.29
C MET A 91 2.75 11.46 11.12
N LYS A 92 4.04 11.40 10.75
CA LYS A 92 5.14 11.89 11.60
C LYS A 92 5.78 13.19 11.10
N ILE A 93 5.45 13.65 9.89
CA ILE A 93 5.93 14.94 9.39
C ILE A 93 4.81 15.96 9.51
N GLU A 94 4.94 16.80 10.53
CA GLU A 94 4.14 18.01 10.69
C GLU A 94 4.62 19.04 9.66
N MET A 95 4.03 19.04 8.47
CA MET A 95 4.42 19.94 7.38
C MET A 95 3.87 21.36 7.55
N LEU A 96 2.76 21.54 8.30
CA LEU A 96 2.06 22.82 8.37
C LEU A 96 1.51 23.12 9.77
N PRO A 97 1.55 24.39 10.23
CA PRO A 97 2.04 25.57 9.51
C PRO A 97 3.53 25.90 9.74
N HIS A 98 4.22 25.18 10.62
CA HIS A 98 5.62 25.45 10.95
C HIS A 98 6.50 24.30 10.46
N LEU A 99 7.37 24.53 9.48
CA LEU A 99 8.47 23.60 9.20
C LEU A 99 9.44 23.65 10.39
N ILE A 100 9.13 22.91 11.45
CA ILE A 100 9.95 22.86 12.67
C ILE A 100 11.36 22.32 12.33
N ARG A 101 11.48 21.48 11.28
CA ARG A 101 12.73 20.81 10.88
C ARG A 101 12.88 20.73 9.35
N PRO A 102 13.27 21.83 8.66
CA PRO A 102 13.28 21.88 7.20
C PRO A 102 14.22 20.87 6.54
N ILE A 103 15.38 20.59 7.14
CA ILE A 103 16.35 19.62 6.63
C ILE A 103 15.77 18.20 6.67
N TRP A 104 15.13 17.81 7.77
CA TRP A 104 14.46 16.51 7.90
C TRP A 104 13.32 16.35 6.89
N THR A 105 12.50 17.38 6.76
CA THR A 105 11.41 17.43 5.80
C THR A 105 11.91 17.25 4.37
N LEU A 106 12.95 17.99 3.99
CA LEU A 106 13.57 17.85 2.67
C LEU A 106 14.14 16.44 2.47
N GLY A 107 14.85 15.90 3.47
CA GLY A 107 15.38 14.54 3.44
C GLY A 107 14.29 13.48 3.25
N ALA A 108 13.15 13.64 3.91
CA ALA A 108 12.01 12.75 3.76
C ALA A 108 11.35 12.85 2.38
N ILE A 109 11.21 14.07 1.81
CA ILE A 109 10.72 14.25 0.44
C ILE A 109 11.66 13.57 -0.55
N VAL A 110 12.97 13.80 -0.45
CA VAL A 110 13.97 13.20 -1.34
C VAL A 110 13.95 11.67 -1.21
N LEU A 111 13.86 11.15 0.01
CA LEU A 111 13.71 9.72 0.26
C LEU A 111 12.43 9.16 -0.37
N MET A 112 11.29 9.83 -0.20
CA MET A 112 10.03 9.41 -0.83
C MET A 112 10.13 9.37 -2.35
N VAL A 113 10.67 10.43 -2.96
CA VAL A 113 10.88 10.49 -4.42
C VAL A 113 11.82 9.37 -4.86
N ALA A 114 12.91 9.13 -4.14
CA ALA A 114 13.85 8.04 -4.44
C ALA A 114 13.16 6.66 -4.38
N ILE A 115 12.32 6.40 -3.38
CA ILE A 115 11.56 5.15 -3.27
C ILE A 115 10.56 5.04 -4.42
N ILE A 116 9.78 6.08 -4.72
CA ILE A 116 8.81 6.09 -5.84
C ILE A 116 9.51 5.85 -7.17
N ARG A 117 10.68 6.45 -7.40
CA ARG A 117 11.46 6.27 -8.62
C ARG A 117 12.22 4.93 -8.69
N GLY A 118 12.23 4.13 -7.63
CA GLY A 118 12.97 2.87 -7.57
C GLY A 118 14.49 3.05 -7.44
N TRP A 119 14.94 4.23 -6.99
CA TRP A 119 16.36 4.58 -6.82
C TRP A 119 16.91 4.04 -5.50
N VAL A 120 16.93 2.70 -5.36
CA VAL A 120 17.28 2.00 -4.10
C VAL A 120 18.64 2.45 -3.54
N ARG A 121 19.65 2.64 -4.41
CA ARG A 121 21.00 3.07 -3.98
C ARG A 121 21.04 4.46 -3.37
N LEU A 122 20.17 5.37 -3.82
CA LEU A 122 20.03 6.70 -3.24
C LEU A 122 19.12 6.67 -2.00
N ALA A 123 18.05 5.87 -2.05
CA ALA A 123 17.09 5.76 -0.95
C ALA A 123 17.68 5.10 0.30
N LEU A 124 18.55 4.09 0.15
CA LEU A 124 19.14 3.36 1.27
C LEU A 124 19.93 4.24 2.25
N PRO A 125 20.94 5.04 1.83
CA PRO A 125 21.67 5.89 2.76
C PRO A 125 20.76 6.91 3.44
N LEU A 126 19.79 7.49 2.70
CA LEU A 126 18.80 8.41 3.28
C LEU A 126 17.91 7.73 4.34
N ALA A 127 17.48 6.49 4.09
CA ALA A 127 16.69 5.72 5.04
C ALA A 127 17.50 5.31 6.28
N LEU A 128 18.78 4.99 6.13
CA LEU A 128 19.67 4.69 7.25
C LEU A 128 19.90 5.93 8.12
N ILE A 129 20.14 7.09 7.51
CA ILE A 129 20.24 8.37 8.24
C ILE A 129 18.94 8.61 9.02
N ALA A 130 17.78 8.47 8.37
CA ALA A 130 16.49 8.64 9.03
C ALA A 130 16.28 7.66 10.21
N ALA A 131 16.65 6.39 10.04
CA ALA A 131 16.55 5.38 11.08
C ALA A 131 17.47 5.69 12.28
N ILE A 132 18.74 6.01 12.02
CA ILE A 132 19.73 6.34 13.05
C ILE A 132 19.33 7.60 13.82
N GLU A 133 18.96 8.68 13.12
CA GLU A 133 18.48 9.92 13.74
C GLU A 133 17.25 9.64 14.62
N SER A 134 16.30 8.86 14.13
CA SER A 134 15.08 8.51 14.87
C SER A 134 15.34 7.69 16.15
N SER A 135 16.46 6.97 16.19
CA SER A 135 16.88 6.08 17.28
C SER A 135 17.94 6.67 18.20
N ARG A 136 18.40 7.90 17.96
CA ARG A 136 19.56 8.47 18.64
C ARG A 136 19.45 8.45 20.17
N PHE A 137 18.24 8.63 20.73
CA PHE A 137 18.04 8.63 22.18
C PHE A 137 18.32 7.25 22.80
N LEU A 138 17.88 6.16 22.15
CA LEU A 138 18.14 4.81 22.63
C LEU A 138 19.58 4.36 22.39
N VAL A 139 20.17 4.73 21.25
CA VAL A 139 21.52 4.31 20.87
C VAL A 139 22.59 5.00 21.70
N PHE A 140 22.44 6.31 21.93
CA PHE A 140 23.47 7.11 22.58
C PHE A 140 23.17 7.40 24.06
N ARG A 141 22.09 6.84 24.64
CA ARG A 141 21.73 6.90 26.07
C ARG A 141 21.95 8.26 26.75
N GLY A 142 21.69 9.36 26.04
CA GLY A 142 21.83 10.71 26.58
C GLY A 142 23.26 11.25 26.71
N ASP A 143 24.29 10.47 26.34
CA ASP A 143 25.63 11.02 26.19
C ASP A 143 25.64 11.94 24.97
N ALA A 144 25.95 13.21 25.24
CA ALA A 144 25.92 14.34 24.31
C ALA A 144 27.02 14.24 23.24
N LEU A 145 27.08 13.13 22.50
CA LEU A 145 27.61 13.19 21.13
C LEU A 145 26.82 14.31 20.46
N ARG A 146 27.52 15.40 20.12
CA ARG A 146 27.02 16.57 19.39
C ARG A 146 26.68 16.18 17.95
N VAL A 147 25.87 15.14 17.78
CA VAL A 147 25.25 14.81 16.51
C VAL A 147 24.25 15.92 16.25
N ALA A 148 24.38 16.55 15.09
CA ALA A 148 23.52 17.66 14.75
C ALA A 148 22.05 17.20 14.71
N ASP A 149 21.18 17.92 15.43
CA ASP A 149 19.77 17.58 15.57
C ASP A 149 19.01 17.96 14.31
N PHE A 150 18.84 17.00 13.41
CA PHE A 150 18.05 17.21 12.20
C PHE A 150 16.65 16.62 12.30
N GLY A 151 16.48 15.46 12.95
CA GLY A 151 15.24 14.67 12.96
C GLY A 151 14.65 14.37 14.35
N PRO A 152 13.38 13.93 14.42
CA PRO A 152 12.73 13.61 15.69
C PRO A 152 13.46 12.48 16.40
N ALA A 153 13.63 12.59 17.72
CA ALA A 153 14.21 11.55 18.54
C ALA A 153 13.11 10.78 19.26
N TYR A 154 13.01 9.48 19.02
CA TYR A 154 12.02 8.65 19.70
C TYR A 154 12.67 7.86 20.84
N VAL A 155 11.99 7.85 21.98
CA VAL A 155 12.37 7.04 23.15
C VAL A 155 11.85 5.61 23.02
N GLU A 156 10.75 5.42 22.27
CA GLU A 156 10.10 4.12 22.12
C GLU A 156 10.50 3.40 20.83
N VAL A 157 10.79 2.11 20.94
CA VAL A 157 11.12 1.23 19.81
C VAL A 157 9.99 1.19 18.76
N SER A 158 8.74 1.22 19.21
CA SER A 158 7.55 1.27 18.36
C SER A 158 7.56 2.45 17.38
N SER A 159 8.03 3.61 17.84
CA SER A 159 8.02 4.86 17.09
C SER A 159 9.13 4.97 16.05
N MET A 160 10.26 4.28 16.27
CA MET A 160 11.37 4.20 15.31
C MET A 160 11.26 3.02 14.34
N MET A 161 10.47 1.99 14.67
CA MET A 161 10.34 0.78 13.87
C MET A 161 10.02 1.03 12.38
N PRO A 162 9.13 1.96 11.99
CA PRO A 162 8.87 2.21 10.57
C PRO A 162 10.12 2.60 9.77
N PHE A 163 11.02 3.42 10.34
CA PHE A 163 12.25 3.84 9.67
C PHE A 163 13.21 2.67 9.46
N TRP A 164 13.32 1.79 10.46
CA TRP A 164 14.14 0.58 10.36
C TRP A 164 13.56 -0.43 9.37
N VAL A 165 12.23 -0.58 9.29
CA VAL A 165 11.58 -1.44 8.28
C VAL A 165 11.85 -0.92 6.87
N ILE A 166 11.78 0.41 6.66
CA ILE A 166 12.12 1.04 5.37
C ILE A 166 13.59 0.77 5.03
N ALA A 167 14.51 1.04 5.96
CA ALA A 167 15.95 0.85 5.74
C ALA A 167 16.30 -0.63 5.46
N ALA A 168 15.76 -1.57 6.24
CA ALA A 168 15.98 -3.00 6.06
C ALA A 168 15.43 -3.49 4.72
N GLY A 169 14.21 -3.08 4.36
CA GLY A 169 13.61 -3.42 3.07
C GLY A 169 14.44 -2.88 1.89
N LEU A 170 14.93 -1.65 1.98
CA LEU A 170 15.83 -1.07 0.97
C LEU A 170 17.19 -1.79 0.92
N ALA A 171 17.75 -2.21 2.06
CA ALA A 171 19.00 -2.96 2.11
C ALA A 171 18.87 -4.30 1.38
N VAL A 172 17.79 -5.04 1.65
CA VAL A 172 17.49 -6.30 0.93
C VAL A 172 17.35 -6.06 -0.58
N LEU A 173 16.69 -4.97 -0.98
CA LEU A 173 16.55 -4.60 -2.39
C LEU A 173 17.88 -4.14 -3.03
N ALA A 174 18.80 -3.56 -2.25
CA ALA A 174 20.09 -3.06 -2.73
C ALA A 174 21.08 -4.18 -3.04
N VAL A 175 21.05 -5.28 -2.27
CA VAL A 175 21.90 -6.46 -2.45
C VAL A 175 21.42 -7.34 -3.61
N ARG A 176 20.18 -7.16 -4.08
CA ARG A 176 19.60 -7.97 -5.15
C ARG A 176 20.39 -7.80 -6.47
N PRO A 177 20.76 -8.90 -7.14
CA PRO A 177 21.28 -8.85 -8.51
C PRO A 177 20.15 -8.58 -9.51
N GLY A 178 20.40 -7.66 -10.45
CA GLY A 178 19.50 -7.38 -11.58
C GLY A 178 19.28 -5.91 -11.89
N LYS A 179 18.45 -5.65 -12.90
CA LYS A 179 18.03 -4.29 -13.28
C LYS A 179 17.22 -3.64 -12.14
N GLY A 180 17.26 -2.31 -12.07
CA GLY A 180 16.60 -1.50 -11.04
C GLY A 180 15.10 -1.78 -10.91
N LEU A 181 14.52 -1.30 -9.81
CA LEU A 181 13.09 -1.45 -9.55
C LEU A 181 12.26 -0.54 -10.45
N PRO A 182 11.03 -0.94 -10.81
CA PRO A 182 10.13 -0.07 -11.56
C PRO A 182 9.82 1.21 -10.79
N ALA A 183 9.73 2.31 -11.54
CA ALA A 183 9.12 3.53 -11.00
C ALA A 183 7.64 3.27 -10.71
N ARG A 184 7.16 3.82 -9.60
CA ARG A 184 5.77 3.79 -9.16
C ARG A 184 5.06 5.06 -9.59
N SER A 185 3.73 4.97 -9.63
CA SER A 185 2.89 6.13 -9.93
C SER A 185 3.09 7.23 -8.89
N TRP A 186 3.15 8.48 -9.34
CA TRP A 186 3.16 9.66 -8.47
C TRP A 186 1.90 9.80 -7.61
N LEU A 187 0.83 9.06 -7.93
CA LEU A 187 -0.39 8.98 -7.12
C LEU A 187 -0.12 8.53 -5.68
N TRP A 188 1.00 7.85 -5.40
CA TRP A 188 1.40 7.54 -4.02
C TRP A 188 1.61 8.77 -3.15
N LEU A 189 1.95 9.93 -3.73
CA LEU A 189 2.03 11.19 -3.00
C LEU A 189 0.67 11.76 -2.58
N LEU A 190 -0.43 11.28 -3.17
CA LEU A 190 -1.77 11.70 -2.74
C LEU A 190 -2.09 11.23 -1.33
N VAL A 191 -1.49 10.12 -0.86
CA VAL A 191 -1.73 9.61 0.49
C VAL A 191 -1.25 10.60 1.56
N PRO A 192 0.03 11.05 1.60
CA PRO A 192 0.47 12.03 2.58
C PRO A 192 -0.22 13.37 2.36
N ALA A 193 -0.43 13.80 1.10
CA ALA A 193 -1.15 15.04 0.82
C ALA A 193 -2.59 15.02 1.37
N PHE A 194 -3.30 13.91 1.22
CA PHE A 194 -4.65 13.73 1.77
C PHE A 194 -4.64 13.71 3.30
N CYS A 195 -3.71 12.97 3.91
CA CYS A 195 -3.57 12.95 5.37
C CYS A 195 -3.27 14.33 5.95
N TRP A 196 -2.35 15.08 5.34
CA TRP A 196 -2.03 16.45 5.75
C TRP A 196 -3.23 17.39 5.55
N GLY A 197 -3.92 17.29 4.41
CA GLY A 197 -5.14 18.06 4.16
C GLY A 197 -6.23 17.78 5.20
N LEU A 198 -6.38 16.52 5.61
CA LEU A 198 -7.34 16.12 6.64
C LEU A 198 -6.92 16.62 8.03
N GLN A 199 -5.63 16.51 8.40
CA GLN A 199 -5.10 17.07 9.64
C GLN A 199 -5.32 18.58 9.71
N PHE A 200 -5.07 19.29 8.60
CA PHE A 200 -5.26 20.73 8.49
C PHE A 200 -6.74 21.13 8.58
N ALA A 201 -7.62 20.47 7.81
CA ALA A 201 -9.03 20.85 7.70
C ALA A 201 -9.83 20.62 8.98
N VAL A 202 -9.53 19.54 9.73
CA VAL A 202 -10.32 19.19 10.91
C VAL A 202 -9.75 19.85 12.18
N GLY A 203 -8.62 20.57 12.09
CA GLY A 203 -7.99 21.21 13.24
C GLY A 203 -7.65 20.23 14.36
N LEU A 204 -7.58 18.93 14.02
CA LEU A 204 -7.35 17.83 14.94
C LEU A 204 -5.89 17.87 15.38
N SER A 205 -5.62 18.79 16.31
CA SER A 205 -4.71 18.51 17.40
C SER A 205 -5.09 17.12 17.93
N TYR A 206 -4.12 16.26 18.24
CA TYR A 206 -4.22 14.85 18.65
C TYR A 206 -5.28 14.46 19.73
N VAL A 207 -6.10 15.40 20.19
CA VAL A 207 -6.99 15.37 21.37
C VAL A 207 -8.36 14.72 21.10
N GLU A 208 -8.89 14.70 19.86
CA GLU A 208 -10.11 13.92 19.56
C GLU A 208 -9.77 12.53 18.98
N TYR A 209 -9.33 11.65 19.88
CA TYR A 209 -8.71 10.36 19.57
C TYR A 209 -9.62 9.36 18.82
N LEU A 210 -10.95 9.48 18.93
CA LEU A 210 -11.87 8.42 18.49
C LEU A 210 -12.25 8.47 16.99
N PRO A 211 -12.68 9.60 16.41
CA PRO A 211 -13.04 9.65 14.98
C PRO A 211 -11.85 9.38 14.06
N TRP A 212 -10.67 9.90 14.40
CA TRP A 212 -9.43 9.62 13.68
C TRP A 212 -9.05 8.13 13.75
N LEU A 213 -9.12 7.52 14.95
CA LEU A 213 -8.79 6.11 15.11
C LEU A 213 -9.76 5.20 14.33
N LEU A 214 -11.06 5.49 14.38
CA LEU A 214 -12.08 4.72 13.66
C LEU A 214 -11.94 4.86 12.14
N SER A 215 -11.73 6.08 11.64
CA SER A 215 -11.53 6.31 10.20
C SER A 215 -10.27 5.62 9.69
N ARG A 216 -9.15 5.73 10.41
CA ARG A 216 -7.92 5.00 10.10
C ARG A 216 -8.14 3.49 10.10
N ALA A 217 -8.76 2.95 11.15
CA ALA A 217 -9.01 1.52 11.26
C ALA A 217 -9.90 1.01 10.12
N GLY A 218 -10.95 1.77 9.76
CA GLY A 218 -11.81 1.46 8.63
C GLY A 218 -11.05 1.44 7.30
N VAL A 219 -10.21 2.46 7.05
CA VAL A 219 -9.38 2.52 5.84
C VAL A 219 -8.39 1.35 5.78
N GLU A 220 -7.70 1.04 6.87
CA GLU A 220 -6.74 -0.07 6.90
C GLU A 220 -7.42 -1.43 6.66
N VAL A 221 -8.58 -1.67 7.29
CA VAL A 221 -9.37 -2.90 7.05
C VAL A 221 -9.83 -2.99 5.60
N LEU A 222 -10.32 -1.89 5.01
CA LEU A 222 -10.75 -1.86 3.62
C LEU A 222 -9.57 -2.10 2.66
N VAL A 223 -8.42 -1.48 2.90
CA VAL A 223 -7.21 -1.66 2.08
C VAL A 223 -6.69 -3.09 2.19
N LEU A 224 -6.60 -3.67 3.38
CA LEU A 224 -6.17 -5.06 3.55
C LEU A 224 -7.20 -6.06 3.01
N GLY A 225 -8.50 -5.76 3.11
CA GLY A 225 -9.56 -6.51 2.44
C GLY A 225 -9.40 -6.48 0.91
N ALA A 226 -9.07 -5.32 0.35
CA ALA A 226 -8.76 -5.17 -1.07
C ALA A 226 -7.47 -5.93 -1.47
N VAL A 227 -6.44 -5.96 -0.61
CA VAL A 227 -5.24 -6.79 -0.80
C VAL A 227 -5.60 -8.27 -0.84
N LEU A 228 -6.41 -8.76 0.10
CA LEU A 228 -6.86 -10.15 0.12
C LEU A 228 -7.63 -10.48 -1.15
N TRP A 229 -8.59 -9.64 -1.52
CA TRP A 229 -9.37 -9.80 -2.74
C TRP A 229 -8.49 -9.77 -3.99
N ALA A 230 -7.55 -8.84 -4.09
CA ALA A 230 -6.58 -8.77 -5.19
C ALA A 230 -5.71 -10.03 -5.25
N THR A 231 -5.30 -10.56 -4.10
CA THR A 231 -4.52 -11.80 -4.01
C THR A 231 -5.34 -12.99 -4.51
N VAL A 232 -6.61 -13.10 -4.11
CA VAL A 232 -7.55 -14.14 -4.59
C VAL A 232 -7.79 -14.02 -6.09
N ALA A 233 -8.09 -12.82 -6.59
CA ALA A 233 -8.49 -12.58 -7.98
C ALA A 233 -7.31 -12.67 -8.97
N ILE A 234 -6.12 -12.21 -8.55
CA ILE A 234 -4.94 -12.10 -9.42
C ILE A 234 -4.02 -13.32 -9.26
N ARG A 235 -4.11 -14.03 -8.13
CA ARG A 235 -3.19 -15.10 -7.71
C ARG A 235 -1.74 -14.61 -7.61
N ASP A 236 -1.56 -13.43 -7.03
CA ASP A 236 -0.25 -12.77 -6.93
C ASP A 236 0.13 -12.51 -5.48
N ALA A 237 1.21 -13.15 -5.04
CA ALA A 237 1.72 -13.08 -3.67
C ALA A 237 2.33 -11.72 -3.31
N ARG A 238 2.60 -10.83 -4.29
CA ARG A 238 3.24 -9.53 -4.02
C ARG A 238 2.42 -8.65 -3.08
N TRP A 239 1.09 -8.71 -3.18
CA TRP A 239 0.19 -7.89 -2.37
C TRP A 239 0.17 -8.36 -0.92
N ALA A 240 0.16 -9.67 -0.71
CA ALA A 240 0.29 -10.27 0.61
C ALA A 240 1.62 -9.88 1.27
N LEU A 241 2.74 -9.96 0.53
CA LEU A 241 4.05 -9.56 1.03
C LEU A 241 4.09 -8.06 1.37
N ALA A 242 3.58 -7.19 0.51
CA ALA A 242 3.52 -5.76 0.79
C ALA A 242 2.71 -5.47 2.06
N ALA A 243 1.58 -6.15 2.26
CA ALA A 243 0.76 -6.01 3.44
C ALA A 243 1.43 -6.54 4.73
N ALA A 244 2.19 -7.63 4.65
CA ALA A 244 2.99 -8.08 5.79
C ALA A 244 4.04 -7.05 6.19
N ILE A 245 4.80 -6.50 5.22
CA ILE A 245 5.81 -5.46 5.49
C ILE A 245 5.14 -4.21 6.09
N TYR A 246 3.98 -3.81 5.57
CA TYR A 246 3.17 -2.72 6.12
C TYR A 246 2.78 -2.95 7.59
N LEU A 247 2.45 -4.19 7.95
CA LEU A 247 1.92 -4.52 9.27
C LEU A 247 3.01 -4.57 10.36
N ILE A 248 4.29 -4.75 10.02
CA ILE A 248 5.39 -4.91 10.98
C ILE A 248 5.44 -3.79 12.02
N PRO A 249 5.49 -2.48 11.66
CA PRO A 249 5.57 -1.42 12.66
C PRO A 249 4.37 -1.40 13.60
N GLY A 250 3.19 -1.75 13.08
CA GLY A 250 1.96 -1.84 13.86
C GLY A 250 1.98 -2.97 14.90
N LEU A 251 2.49 -4.15 14.52
CA LEU A 251 2.66 -5.26 15.46
C LEU A 251 3.73 -4.97 16.52
N THR A 252 4.81 -4.27 16.15
CA THR A 252 5.78 -3.80 17.13
C THR A 252 5.15 -2.82 18.11
N TYR A 253 4.31 -1.89 17.62
CA TYR A 253 3.56 -0.98 18.49
C TYR A 253 2.63 -1.74 19.45
N LEU A 254 1.88 -2.72 18.96
CA LEU A 254 1.03 -3.57 19.79
C LEU A 254 1.85 -4.31 20.86
N GLY A 255 2.95 -4.94 20.47
CA GLY A 255 3.83 -5.70 21.37
C GLY A 255 4.45 -4.82 22.46
N ALA A 256 4.90 -3.62 22.11
CA ALA A 256 5.45 -2.66 23.07
C ALA A 256 4.40 -2.09 24.04
N ASN A 257 3.12 -2.14 23.68
CA ASN A 257 2.02 -1.49 24.41
C ASN A 257 0.93 -2.48 24.84
N LEU A 258 1.26 -3.76 25.04
CA LEU A 258 0.27 -4.80 25.36
C LEU A 258 -0.59 -4.46 26.59
N SER A 259 0.02 -3.86 27.62
CA SER A 259 -0.67 -3.45 28.85
C SER A 259 -1.64 -2.29 28.66
N MET A 260 -1.44 -1.47 27.62
CA MET A 260 -2.24 -0.27 27.34
C MET A 260 -3.43 -0.54 26.41
N HIS A 261 -3.48 -1.72 25.77
CA HIS A 261 -4.53 -2.03 24.81
C HIS A 261 -5.72 -2.71 25.48
N GLY A 262 -6.89 -2.08 25.37
CA GLY A 262 -8.17 -2.73 25.69
C GLY A 262 -8.58 -3.76 24.63
N ARG A 263 -9.68 -4.49 24.88
CA ARG A 263 -10.24 -5.53 23.97
C ARG A 263 -10.39 -5.06 22.52
N LYS A 264 -10.76 -3.79 22.31
CA LYS A 264 -10.93 -3.19 20.98
C LYS A 264 -9.61 -3.14 20.18
N GLY A 265 -8.51 -2.80 20.84
CA GLY A 265 -7.19 -2.73 20.20
C GLY A 265 -6.71 -4.11 19.75
N PHE A 266 -6.88 -5.13 20.61
CA PHE A 266 -6.58 -6.51 20.26
C PHE A 266 -7.44 -7.04 19.11
N ALA A 267 -8.74 -6.75 19.11
CA ALA A 267 -9.63 -7.15 18.02
C ALA A 267 -9.22 -6.52 16.69
N TYR A 268 -8.85 -5.24 16.70
CA TYR A 268 -8.38 -4.52 15.52
C TYR A 268 -7.09 -5.12 14.94
N TRP A 269 -6.03 -5.23 15.74
CA TRP A 269 -4.76 -5.79 15.26
C TRP A 269 -4.87 -7.27 14.90
N GLY A 270 -5.70 -8.03 15.63
CA GLY A 270 -6.02 -9.42 15.30
C GLY A 270 -6.69 -9.55 13.93
N LEU A 271 -7.65 -8.68 13.62
CA LEU A 271 -8.32 -8.66 12.32
C LEU A 271 -7.34 -8.32 11.19
N LEU A 272 -6.50 -7.29 11.34
CA LEU A 272 -5.50 -6.94 10.31
C LEU A 272 -4.52 -8.08 10.07
N THR A 273 -4.04 -8.71 11.15
CA THR A 273 -3.13 -9.87 11.08
C THR A 273 -3.80 -11.05 10.37
N LEU A 274 -5.06 -11.35 10.69
CA LEU A 274 -5.83 -12.41 10.04
C LEU A 274 -5.99 -12.16 8.53
N LEU A 275 -6.25 -10.91 8.11
CA LEU A 275 -6.34 -10.54 6.69
C LEU A 275 -5.01 -10.77 5.95
N VAL A 276 -3.87 -10.40 6.56
CA VAL A 276 -2.55 -10.64 5.98
C VAL A 276 -2.23 -12.13 5.89
N ILE A 277 -2.44 -12.89 6.96
CA ILE A 277 -2.22 -14.35 6.97
C ILE A 277 -3.10 -15.04 5.92
N SER A 278 -4.38 -14.67 5.86
CA SER A 278 -5.32 -15.19 4.87
C SER A 278 -4.83 -14.92 3.44
N SER A 279 -4.28 -13.73 3.19
CA SER A 279 -3.72 -13.36 1.89
C SER A 279 -2.54 -14.26 1.51
N PHE A 280 -1.65 -14.57 2.47
CA PHE A 280 -0.53 -15.50 2.25
C PHE A 280 -0.99 -16.93 1.98
N ILE A 281 -1.93 -17.46 2.77
CA ILE A 281 -2.46 -18.82 2.60
C ILE A 281 -3.07 -18.97 1.20
N VAL A 282 -3.85 -17.98 0.75
CA VAL A 282 -4.42 -17.97 -0.61
C VAL A 282 -3.32 -17.91 -1.66
N ALA A 283 -2.30 -17.07 -1.47
CA ALA A 283 -1.19 -16.95 -2.40
C ALA A 283 -0.36 -18.25 -2.53
N GLN A 284 -0.22 -19.02 -1.45
CA GLN A 284 0.47 -20.31 -1.47
C GLN A 284 -0.34 -21.39 -2.17
N ARG A 285 -1.63 -21.55 -1.81
CA ARG A 285 -2.53 -22.54 -2.43
C ARG A 285 -2.70 -22.36 -3.94
N THR A 286 -2.52 -21.13 -4.42
CA THR A 286 -2.62 -20.82 -5.86
C THR A 286 -1.34 -21.15 -6.62
N ARG A 287 -0.19 -21.25 -5.95
CA ARG A 287 1.08 -21.70 -6.55
C ARG A 287 1.18 -23.21 -6.70
N GLU A 288 0.64 -23.98 -5.76
CA GLU A 288 0.68 -25.45 -5.81
C GLU A 288 -0.17 -26.07 -6.93
N LYS A 289 -1.06 -25.27 -7.54
CA LYS A 289 -1.96 -25.72 -8.62
C LYS A 289 -1.46 -25.41 -10.03
N VAL A 290 -0.25 -24.85 -10.18
CA VAL A 290 0.40 -24.51 -11.46
C VAL A 290 1.65 -25.35 -11.61
#